data_AF-A0A2M7RVQ4-F1
#
_entry.id   AF-A0A2M7RVQ4-F1
#
_cell.length_a   1.000
_cell.length_b   1.000
_cell.length_c   1.000
_cell.angle_alpha   90.00
_cell.angle_beta   90.00
_cell.angle_gamma   90.00
#
_symmetry.space_group_name_H-M   'P 1'
#
loop_
_entity.id
_entity.type
_entity.pdbx_description
1 polymer ?
#
loop_
_entity_poly.entity_id
_entity_poly.type
_entity_poly.pdbx_seq_one_letter_code
_entity_poly.pdbx_strand_id
1 'polypeptide(L)'
;MKNILIGFFVLISANSFAQTNIISTNPLAEQILVGNYNPSNYAATTIINHPDSIIKGIENEVNADSLKAYIIQLTTFKNRNTGADTNSLITGIGAARKWVLNHFQQISATNDNRLITSYLQFDQSI
;
A
#
# COMPACT_ATOMS: atom_id res chain seq x y z
N MET A 1 -32.58 -0.47 40.68
CA MET A 1 -31.61 -1.54 40.32
C MET A 1 -31.33 -1.63 38.82
N LYS A 2 -32.31 -1.43 37.92
CA LYS A 2 -32.12 -1.48 36.45
C LYS A 2 -31.19 -0.37 35.90
N ASN A 3 -31.19 0.83 36.52
CA ASN A 3 -30.38 1.96 36.06
C ASN A 3 -28.91 1.91 36.53
N ILE A 4 -28.60 1.09 37.56
CA ILE A 4 -27.23 0.86 38.03
C ILE A 4 -26.50 -0.12 37.09
N LEU A 5 -27.24 -1.07 36.50
CA LEU A 5 -26.69 -2.04 35.54
C LEU A 5 -26.23 -1.37 34.23
N ILE A 6 -26.91 -0.30 33.81
CA ILE A 6 -26.59 0.46 32.58
C ILE A 6 -25.30 1.27 32.78
N GLY A 7 -25.06 1.83 33.97
CA GLY A 7 -23.84 2.57 34.28
C GLY A 7 -22.57 1.70 34.30
N PHE A 8 -22.70 0.42 34.66
CA PHE A 8 -21.57 -0.52 34.69
C PHE A 8 -21.11 -0.96 33.29
N PHE A 9 -22.02 -0.93 32.29
CA PHE A 9 -21.69 -1.28 30.91
C PHE A 9 -20.95 -0.16 30.14
N VAL A 10 -20.98 1.08 30.64
CA VAL A 10 -20.31 2.25 30.01
C VAL A 10 -18.82 2.35 30.39
N LEU A 11 -18.38 1.66 31.45
CA LEU A 11 -17.00 1.71 31.95
C LEU A 11 -16.07 0.62 31.38
N ILE A 12 -16.59 -0.28 30.54
CA ILE A 12 -15.76 -1.25 29.81
C ILE A 12 -15.35 -0.63 28.48
N SER A 13 -14.56 0.45 28.52
CA SER A 13 -13.78 0.85 27.35
C SER A 13 -12.65 -0.15 27.21
N ALA A 14 -12.81 -1.15 26.34
CA ALA A 14 -11.75 -2.09 26.02
C ALA A 14 -10.53 -1.31 25.50
N ASN A 15 -9.43 -1.33 26.27
CA ASN A 15 -8.14 -0.82 25.82
C ASN A 15 -7.72 -1.67 24.61
N SER A 16 -7.97 -1.12 23.43
CA SER A 16 -7.57 -1.73 22.17
C SER A 16 -6.15 -1.27 21.88
N PHE A 17 -5.17 -2.13 22.09
CA PHE A 17 -3.80 -1.83 21.67
C PHE A 17 -3.69 -2.08 20.17
N ALA A 18 -3.36 -1.03 19.41
CA ALA A 18 -2.97 -1.18 18.02
C ALA A 18 -1.57 -1.80 17.93
N GLN A 19 -1.30 -2.47 16.82
CA GLN A 19 0.03 -3.01 16.52
C GLN A 19 1.02 -1.84 16.36
N THR A 20 2.07 -1.81 17.17
CA THR A 20 3.05 -0.70 17.21
C THR A 20 4.34 -1.00 16.44
N ASN A 21 4.53 -2.24 15.98
CA ASN A 21 5.75 -2.68 15.32
C ASN A 21 5.66 -2.66 13.79
N ILE A 22 4.85 -1.75 13.23
CA ILE A 22 4.73 -1.57 11.78
C ILE A 22 5.64 -0.41 11.38
N ILE A 23 6.56 -0.65 10.45
CA ILE A 23 7.46 0.38 9.91
C ILE A 23 7.38 0.42 8.39
N SER A 24 7.50 1.61 7.81
CA SER A 24 7.76 1.80 6.40
C SER A 24 9.29 1.81 6.15
N THR A 25 9.76 1.01 5.20
CA THR A 25 11.19 1.02 4.80
C THR A 25 11.64 2.33 4.16
N ASN A 26 10.70 3.17 3.73
CA ASN A 26 10.94 4.47 3.16
C ASN A 26 10.54 5.56 4.18
N PRO A 27 11.51 6.32 4.73
CA PRO A 27 11.23 7.37 5.70
C PRO A 27 10.30 8.46 5.17
N LEU A 28 10.34 8.78 3.87
CA LEU A 28 9.43 9.74 3.27
C LEU A 28 7.99 9.22 3.30
N ALA A 29 7.78 7.95 2.96
CA ALA A 29 6.46 7.34 3.03
C ALA A 29 5.93 7.34 4.47
N GLU A 30 6.78 7.09 5.47
CA GLU A 30 6.43 7.17 6.89
C GLU A 30 5.89 8.57 7.24
N GLN A 31 6.60 9.63 6.85
CA GLN A 31 6.17 11.01 7.08
C GLN A 31 4.84 11.34 6.39
N ILE A 32 4.63 10.86 5.17
CA ILE A 32 3.36 11.02 4.44
C ILE A 32 2.21 10.32 5.18
N LEU A 33 2.43 9.08 5.62
CA LEU A 33 1.40 8.27 6.30
C LEU A 33 0.95 8.90 7.63
N VAL A 34 1.85 9.57 8.34
CA VAL A 34 1.52 10.33 9.57
C VAL A 34 1.01 11.75 9.30
N GLY A 35 0.82 12.13 8.04
CA GLY A 35 0.32 13.45 7.64
C GLY A 35 1.35 14.57 7.69
N ASN A 36 2.62 14.28 7.97
CA ASN A 36 3.70 15.25 7.95
C ASN A 36 4.28 15.42 6.54
N TYR A 37 3.51 16.02 5.64
CA TYR A 37 3.94 16.32 4.28
C TYR A 37 3.29 17.60 3.76
N ASN A 38 3.92 18.23 2.77
CA ASN A 38 3.30 19.34 2.04
C ASN A 38 2.58 18.80 0.78
N PRO A 39 1.24 18.92 0.67
CA PRO A 39 0.50 18.45 -0.50
C PRO A 39 0.96 19.04 -1.83
N SER A 40 1.50 20.27 -1.85
CA SER A 40 1.98 20.88 -3.10
C SER A 40 3.13 20.12 -3.75
N ASN A 41 3.90 19.37 -2.96
CA ASN A 41 5.02 18.56 -3.48
C ASN A 41 4.55 17.34 -4.31
N TYR A 42 3.27 16.99 -4.23
CA TYR A 42 2.66 15.84 -4.91
C TYR A 42 1.55 16.25 -5.88
N ALA A 43 1.46 17.55 -6.19
CA ALA A 43 0.58 18.03 -7.24
C ALA A 43 1.08 17.54 -8.61
N ALA A 44 0.15 17.15 -9.48
CA ALA A 44 0.49 16.78 -10.86
C ALA A 44 0.87 18.03 -11.67
N THR A 45 1.82 17.89 -12.59
CA THR A 45 2.20 18.99 -13.50
C THR A 45 1.02 19.36 -14.40
N THR A 46 0.31 18.35 -14.90
CA THR A 46 -0.91 18.52 -15.68
C THR A 46 -2.12 18.16 -14.82
N ILE A 47 -2.94 19.15 -14.50
CA ILE A 47 -4.13 18.95 -13.67
C ILE A 47 -5.29 18.49 -14.56
N ILE A 48 -5.80 17.29 -14.27
CA ILE A 48 -7.05 16.77 -14.81
C ILE A 48 -8.05 16.74 -13.65
N ASN A 49 -9.02 17.66 -13.67
CA ASN A 49 -9.97 17.85 -12.57
C ASN A 49 -11.44 17.79 -13.01
N HIS A 50 -11.70 17.52 -14.30
CA HIS A 50 -13.06 17.30 -14.79
C HIS A 50 -13.42 15.81 -14.68
N PRO A 51 -14.49 15.42 -13.96
CA PRO A 51 -14.84 14.03 -13.73
C PRO A 51 -14.93 13.19 -15.02
N ASP A 52 -15.58 13.71 -16.06
CA ASP A 52 -15.71 12.99 -17.35
C ASP A 52 -14.36 12.70 -18.02
N SER A 53 -13.40 13.62 -17.90
CA SER A 53 -12.06 13.44 -18.46
C SER A 53 -11.28 12.39 -17.68
N ILE A 54 -11.43 12.36 -16.36
CA ILE A 54 -10.81 11.36 -15.49
C ILE A 54 -11.34 9.96 -15.81
N ILE A 55 -12.67 9.80 -15.87
CA ILE A 55 -13.31 8.51 -16.12
C ILE A 55 -12.91 7.97 -17.51
N LYS A 56 -13.02 8.79 -18.56
CA LYS A 56 -12.61 8.40 -19.92
C LYS A 56 -11.12 8.08 -20.00
N GLY A 57 -10.27 8.82 -19.28
CA GLY A 57 -8.84 8.55 -19.20
C GLY A 57 -8.57 7.16 -18.63
N ILE A 58 -9.16 6.85 -17.47
CA ILE A 58 -9.05 5.54 -16.82
C ILE A 58 -9.55 4.42 -17.76
N GLU A 59 -10.74 4.58 -18.35
CA GLU A 59 -11.31 3.57 -19.26
C GLU A 59 -10.41 3.30 -20.47
N ASN A 60 -9.82 4.34 -21.06
CA ASN A 60 -8.95 4.22 -22.23
C ASN A 60 -7.58 3.61 -21.89
N GLU A 61 -7.10 3.77 -20.66
CA GLU A 61 -5.79 3.26 -20.23
C GLU A 61 -5.83 1.81 -19.72
N VAL A 62 -7.01 1.29 -19.35
CA VAL A 62 -7.17 -0.12 -18.95
C VAL A 62 -6.90 -1.03 -20.15
N ASN A 63 -5.89 -1.88 -20.02
CA ASN A 63 -5.47 -2.79 -21.08
C ASN A 63 -5.42 -4.25 -20.59
N ALA A 64 -6.19 -5.13 -21.23
CA ALA A 64 -6.29 -6.54 -20.84
C ALA A 64 -4.98 -7.33 -21.02
N ASP A 65 -4.17 -7.00 -22.03
CA ASP A 65 -2.90 -7.68 -22.29
C ASP A 65 -1.86 -7.36 -21.21
N SER A 66 -1.76 -6.09 -20.81
CA SER A 66 -0.92 -5.67 -19.68
C SER A 66 -1.33 -6.36 -18.39
N LEU A 67 -2.63 -6.39 -18.07
CA LEU A 67 -3.14 -7.08 -16.88
C LEU A 67 -2.82 -8.57 -16.89
N LYS A 68 -2.99 -9.24 -18.04
CA LYS A 68 -2.63 -10.65 -18.21
C LYS A 68 -1.12 -10.86 -18.06
N ALA A 69 -0.29 -9.99 -18.61
CA ALA A 69 1.16 -10.05 -18.47
C ALA A 69 1.59 -9.95 -17.00
N TYR A 70 0.97 -9.06 -16.21
CA TYR A 70 1.26 -8.93 -14.78
C TYR A 70 0.89 -10.21 -14.01
N ILE A 71 -0.27 -10.80 -14.30
CA ILE A 71 -0.68 -12.08 -13.70
C ILE A 71 0.32 -13.18 -14.03
N ILE A 72 0.69 -13.34 -15.31
CA ILE A 72 1.68 -14.33 -15.75
C ILE A 72 3.01 -14.12 -15.03
N GLN A 73 3.52 -12.89 -15.02
CA GLN A 73 4.77 -12.56 -14.33
C GLN A 73 4.71 -12.91 -12.84
N LEU A 74 3.64 -12.55 -12.13
CA LEU A 74 3.48 -12.89 -10.72
C LEU A 74 3.42 -14.41 -10.46
N THR A 75 2.89 -15.20 -11.41
CA THR A 75 2.85 -16.67 -11.28
C THR A 75 4.23 -17.31 -11.35
N THR A 76 5.18 -16.70 -12.05
CA THR A 76 6.56 -17.24 -12.19
C THR A 76 7.30 -17.37 -10.86
N PHE A 77 6.91 -16.59 -9.84
CA PHE A 77 7.53 -16.62 -8.51
C PHE A 77 7.08 -17.81 -7.65
N LYS A 78 6.14 -18.64 -8.11
CA LYS A 78 5.67 -19.91 -7.49
C LYS A 78 4.89 -19.76 -6.17
N ASN A 79 5.42 -19.01 -5.19
CA ASN A 79 4.82 -18.83 -3.87
C ASN A 79 4.67 -17.34 -3.54
N ARG A 80 3.54 -16.96 -2.94
CA ARG A 80 3.25 -15.60 -2.44
C ARG A 80 2.64 -15.62 -1.03
N ASN A 81 2.89 -16.67 -0.25
CA ASN A 81 2.49 -16.76 1.14
C ASN A 81 3.27 -15.73 1.99
N THR A 82 2.57 -15.03 2.89
CA THR A 82 3.11 -13.92 3.70
C THR A 82 4.06 -14.36 4.82
N GLY A 83 4.01 -15.63 5.25
CA GLY A 83 4.93 -16.22 6.23
C GLY A 83 6.18 -16.85 5.60
N ALA A 84 6.39 -16.71 4.29
CA ALA A 84 7.58 -17.23 3.62
C ALA A 84 8.74 -16.22 3.64
N ASP A 85 9.96 -16.70 3.39
CA ASP A 85 11.15 -15.86 3.28
C ASP A 85 10.98 -14.73 2.26
N THR A 86 11.51 -13.56 2.62
CA THR A 86 11.41 -12.34 1.81
C THR A 86 12.74 -11.90 1.19
N ASN A 87 13.81 -12.69 1.36
CA ASN A 87 15.16 -12.38 0.91
C ASN A 87 15.44 -12.84 -0.52
N SER A 88 14.79 -13.92 -0.96
CA SER A 88 14.99 -14.45 -2.32
C SER A 88 14.72 -13.41 -3.41
N LEU A 89 15.63 -13.33 -4.38
CA LEU A 89 15.55 -12.42 -5.53
C LEU A 89 14.87 -13.04 -6.75
N ILE A 90 14.72 -14.36 -6.78
CA ILE A 90 14.32 -15.10 -7.99
C ILE A 90 13.03 -15.91 -7.83
N THR A 91 12.60 -16.20 -6.59
CA THR A 91 11.40 -17.02 -6.32
C THR A 91 10.75 -16.60 -5.01
N GLY A 92 9.50 -16.98 -4.80
CA GLY A 92 8.76 -16.73 -3.57
C GLY A 92 8.26 -15.29 -3.41
N ILE A 93 7.72 -14.99 -2.24
CA ILE A 93 7.12 -13.70 -1.92
C ILE A 93 8.16 -12.56 -1.94
N GLY A 94 9.42 -12.83 -1.59
CA GLY A 94 10.53 -11.88 -1.68
C GLY A 94 10.74 -11.34 -3.10
N ALA A 95 10.84 -12.24 -4.09
CA ALA A 95 11.01 -11.86 -5.48
C ALA A 95 9.75 -11.17 -6.03
N ALA A 96 8.57 -11.68 -5.68
CA ALA A 96 7.30 -11.09 -6.11
C ALA A 96 7.12 -9.65 -5.60
N ARG A 97 7.31 -9.40 -4.30
CA ARG A 97 7.16 -8.06 -3.73
C ARG A 97 8.19 -7.07 -4.29
N LYS A 98 9.41 -7.55 -4.59
CA LYS A 98 10.45 -6.73 -5.21
C LYS A 98 10.10 -6.35 -6.63
N TRP A 99 9.56 -7.29 -7.41
CA TRP A 99 9.05 -7.00 -8.75
C TRP A 99 7.92 -5.97 -8.71
N VAL A 100 6.95 -6.12 -7.79
CA VAL A 100 5.86 -5.15 -7.62
C VAL A 100 6.38 -3.78 -7.21
N LEU A 101 7.29 -3.69 -6.25
CA LEU A 101 7.90 -2.42 -5.84
C LEU A 101 8.55 -1.71 -7.04
N ASN A 102 9.37 -2.43 -7.82
CA ASN A 102 10.02 -1.88 -9.00
C ASN A 102 9.00 -1.40 -10.04
N HIS A 103 7.91 -2.15 -10.25
CA HIS A 103 6.87 -1.75 -11.19
C HIS A 103 6.15 -0.46 -10.72
N PHE A 104 5.86 -0.33 -9.43
CA PHE A 104 5.28 0.90 -8.88
C PHE A 104 6.26 2.08 -8.96
N GLN A 105 7.56 1.85 -8.82
CA GLN A 105 8.58 2.89 -9.03
C GLN A 105 8.62 3.37 -10.49
N GLN A 106 8.48 2.45 -11.45
CA GLN A 106 8.36 2.80 -12.87
C GLN A 106 7.11 3.66 -13.14
N ILE A 107 5.96 3.26 -12.59
CA ILE A 107 4.72 4.05 -12.67
C ILE A 107 4.93 5.43 -12.04
N SER A 108 5.59 5.50 -10.88
CA SER A 108 5.87 6.78 -10.23
C SER A 108 6.73 7.69 -11.11
N ALA A 109 7.80 7.14 -11.70
CA ALA A 109 8.72 7.88 -12.56
C ALA A 109 8.03 8.49 -13.79
N THR A 110 7.01 7.82 -14.35
CA THR A 110 6.21 8.36 -15.47
C THR A 110 5.11 9.31 -15.03
N ASN A 111 4.91 9.51 -13.72
CA ASN A 111 3.82 10.29 -13.13
C ASN A 111 4.34 11.34 -12.14
N ASP A 112 5.37 12.09 -12.54
CA ASP A 112 5.99 13.18 -11.76
C ASP A 112 6.60 12.74 -10.41
N ASN A 113 6.94 11.46 -10.26
CA ASN A 113 7.45 10.85 -9.02
C ASN A 113 6.53 11.05 -7.79
N ARG A 114 5.22 11.22 -8.01
CA ARG A 114 4.24 11.53 -6.94
C ARG A 114 3.86 10.32 -6.10
N LEU A 115 4.00 9.11 -6.65
CA LEU A 115 3.73 7.86 -5.96
C LEU A 115 4.96 7.44 -5.16
N ILE A 116 4.88 7.48 -3.83
CA ILE A 116 5.98 7.06 -2.96
C ILE A 116 5.81 5.59 -2.57
N THR A 117 6.76 4.77 -3.00
CA THR A 117 6.75 3.32 -2.75
C THR A 117 7.51 2.96 -1.48
N SER A 118 7.04 1.94 -0.76
CA SER A 118 7.72 1.38 0.42
C SER A 118 7.30 -0.06 0.65
N TYR A 119 8.12 -0.83 1.37
CA TYR A 119 7.64 -2.02 2.05
C TYR A 119 7.10 -1.66 3.43
N LEU A 120 5.97 -2.27 3.77
CA LEU A 120 5.52 -2.38 5.14
C LEU A 120 6.25 -3.56 5.79
N GLN A 121 7.01 -3.29 6.83
CA GLN A 121 7.69 -4.30 7.63
C GLN A 121 7.07 -4.35 9.01
N PHE A 122 7.03 -5.54 9.59
CA PHE A 122 6.64 -5.74 10.96
C PHE A 122 7.45 -6.88 11.55
N ASP A 123 7.78 -6.79 12.83
CA ASP A 123 8.44 -7.88 13.51
C ASP A 123 7.47 -9.04 13.66
N GLN A 124 7.87 -10.21 13.19
CA GLN A 124 7.17 -11.44 13.48
C GLN A 124 7.85 -12.06 14.71
N SER A 125 7.21 -11.94 15.87
CA SER A 125 7.56 -12.75 17.04
C SER A 125 7.01 -14.16 16.82
N ILE A 126 7.80 -15.00 16.15
CA ILE A 126 7.55 -16.45 15.99
C ILE A 126 8.37 -17.23 17.00
#